data_AF-A0A1Q7ZGN1-F1
#
_entry.id   AF-A0A1Q7ZGN1-F1
#
_cell.length_a   1.000
_cell.length_b   1.000
_cell.length_c   1.000
_cell.angle_alpha   90.00
_cell.angle_beta   90.00
_cell.angle_gamma   90.00
#
_symmetry.space_group_name_H-M   'P 1'
#
loop_
_entity.id
_entity.type
_entity.pdbx_description
1 polymer ?
#
loop_
_entity_poly.entity_id
_entity_poly.type
_entity_poly.pdbx_seq_one_letter_code
_entity_poly.pdbx_strand_id
1 'polypeptide(L)'
;MDRDAQAYDAVVTARRLPKTTEAEREARSAALDRANLFAIEAPMAIADACAALMGMASDLASRGNVNAVSDVGTAALLAYAGLRGAVLSVRVNLKGVKDEARGAKIRDRVRRLEMDAEKLREEALTAIYLRTNGR
;
A
#
# COMPACT_ATOMS: atom_id res chain seq x y z
N MET A 1 13.31 2.07 2.42
CA MET A 1 13.40 1.64 3.82
C MET A 1 13.56 2.84 4.75
N ASP A 2 14.47 3.78 4.47
CA ASP A 2 14.78 4.93 5.35
C ASP A 2 13.58 5.79 5.74
N ARG A 3 12.64 6.05 4.81
CA ARG A 3 11.41 6.82 5.11
C ARG A 3 10.50 6.12 6.13
N ASP A 4 10.44 4.80 6.11
CA ASP A 4 9.60 4.03 7.04
C ASP A 4 10.18 4.10 8.46
N ALA A 5 11.51 4.00 8.58
CA ALA A 5 12.22 4.19 9.85
C ALA A 5 12.01 5.61 10.41
N GLN A 6 12.17 6.64 9.57
CA GLN A 6 11.91 8.04 9.96
C GLN A 6 10.47 8.24 10.43
N ALA A 7 9.49 7.64 9.75
CA ALA A 7 8.10 7.75 10.13
C ALA A 7 7.78 7.02 11.43
N TYR A 8 8.37 5.84 11.64
CA TYR A 8 8.27 5.11 12.90
C TYR A 8 8.82 5.94 14.06
N ASP A 9 10.02 6.52 13.90
CA ASP A 9 10.64 7.36 14.92
C ASP A 9 9.80 8.60 15.24
N ALA A 10 9.16 9.20 14.24
CA ALA A 10 8.25 10.31 14.43
C ALA A 10 7.03 9.91 15.28
N VAL A 11 6.43 8.74 15.00
CA VAL A 11 5.29 8.21 15.79
C VAL A 11 5.72 7.90 17.22
N VAL A 12 6.87 7.27 17.41
CA VAL A 12 7.40 6.95 18.76
C VAL A 12 7.68 8.22 19.55
N THR A 13 8.32 9.21 18.93
CA THR A 13 8.61 10.51 19.56
C THR A 13 7.33 11.23 19.96
N ALA A 14 6.34 11.29 19.06
CA ALA A 14 5.04 11.89 19.36
C ALA A 14 4.31 11.16 20.51
N ARG A 15 4.42 9.82 20.59
CA ARG A 15 3.81 9.05 21.69
C ARG A 15 4.42 9.38 23.06
N ARG A 16 5.70 9.72 23.10
CA ARG A 16 6.48 10.06 24.31
C ARG A 16 6.26 11.47 24.83
N LEU A 17 5.61 12.36 24.05
CA LEU A 17 5.31 13.71 24.52
C LEU A 17 4.47 13.70 25.81
N PRO A 18 4.65 14.72 26.68
CA PRO A 18 3.84 14.91 27.88
C PRO A 18 2.34 14.99 27.58
N LYS A 19 1.51 14.77 28.60
CA LYS A 19 0.04 14.73 28.48
C LYS A 19 -0.69 15.09 29.78
N THR A 20 0.00 15.79 30.67
CA THR A 20 -0.50 16.16 32.00
C THR A 20 -1.43 17.36 31.94
N THR A 21 -1.05 18.38 31.17
CA THR A 21 -1.88 19.58 30.94
C THR A 21 -2.70 19.48 29.66
N GLU A 22 -3.71 20.33 29.51
CA GLU A 22 -4.52 20.35 28.29
C GLU A 22 -3.70 20.79 27.07
N ALA A 23 -2.87 21.82 27.22
CA ALA A 23 -1.96 22.26 26.17
C ALA A 23 -0.99 21.15 25.73
N GLU A 24 -0.48 20.34 26.67
CA GLU A 24 0.35 19.17 26.35
C GLU A 24 -0.42 18.10 25.58
N ARG A 25 -1.68 17.82 25.96
CA ARG A 25 -2.52 16.84 25.27
C ARG A 25 -2.83 17.27 23.84
N GLU A 26 -3.14 18.54 23.63
CA GLU A 26 -3.36 19.11 22.30
C GLU A 26 -2.10 19.02 21.44
N ALA A 27 -0.95 19.45 21.97
CA ALA A 27 0.33 19.38 21.26
C ALA A 27 0.72 17.94 20.90
N ARG A 28 0.58 17.02 21.86
CA ARG A 28 0.81 15.58 21.65
C ARG A 28 -0.13 15.00 20.60
N SER A 29 -1.41 15.36 20.66
CA SER A 29 -2.41 14.94 19.68
C SER A 29 -2.03 15.41 18.27
N ALA A 30 -1.67 16.69 18.12
CA ALA A 30 -1.29 17.25 16.83
C ALA A 30 0.00 16.60 16.27
N ALA A 31 0.96 16.28 17.15
CA ALA A 31 2.17 15.56 16.77
C ALA A 31 1.88 14.14 16.30
N LEU A 32 0.98 13.41 16.99
CA LEU A 32 0.58 12.06 16.59
C LEU A 32 -0.14 12.06 15.25
N ASP A 33 -1.06 12.99 15.02
CA ASP A 33 -1.80 13.10 13.76
C ASP A 33 -0.83 13.32 12.57
N ARG A 34 0.12 14.26 12.71
CA ARG A 34 1.17 14.49 11.70
C ARG A 34 2.05 13.26 11.48
N ALA A 35 2.48 12.60 12.54
CA ALA A 35 3.33 11.43 12.44
C ALA A 35 2.62 10.24 11.78
N ASN A 36 1.35 10.01 12.09
CA ASN A 36 0.53 8.97 11.45
C ASN A 36 0.34 9.25 9.97
N LEU A 37 0.09 10.51 9.60
CA LEU A 37 -0.01 10.92 8.19
C LEU A 37 1.29 10.68 7.44
N PHE A 38 2.42 11.04 8.03
CA PHE A 38 3.74 10.75 7.44
C PHE A 38 3.99 9.24 7.30
N ALA A 39 3.60 8.43 8.30
CA ALA A 39 3.71 6.98 8.27
C ALA A 39 2.77 6.28 7.26
N ILE A 40 1.82 7.00 6.67
CA ILE A 40 0.98 6.49 5.57
C ILE A 40 1.66 6.69 4.22
N GLU A 41 2.53 7.68 4.06
CA GLU A 41 3.08 8.07 2.76
C GLU A 41 3.90 6.97 2.10
N ALA A 42 4.84 6.37 2.85
CA ALA A 42 5.69 5.30 2.32
C ALA A 42 4.87 4.04 1.93
N PRO A 43 3.98 3.51 2.79
CA PRO A 43 3.09 2.41 2.40
C PRO A 43 2.18 2.74 1.20
N MET A 44 1.64 3.95 1.10
CA MET A 44 0.85 4.34 -0.07
C MET A 44 1.69 4.30 -1.35
N ALA A 45 2.91 4.83 -1.33
CA ALA A 45 3.81 4.80 -2.48
C ALA A 45 4.18 3.37 -2.89
N ILE A 46 4.37 2.45 -1.93
CA ILE A 46 4.60 1.03 -2.21
C ILE A 46 3.37 0.41 -2.88
N ALA A 47 2.17 0.67 -2.35
CA ALA A 47 0.93 0.16 -2.93
C ALA A 47 0.74 0.65 -4.37
N ASP A 48 1.02 1.93 -4.65
CA ASP A 48 0.95 2.50 -6.00
C ASP A 48 1.96 1.84 -6.95
N ALA A 49 3.21 1.66 -6.51
CA ALA A 49 4.26 1.04 -7.32
C ALA A 49 3.93 -0.44 -7.64
N CYS A 50 3.40 -1.17 -6.66
CA CYS A 50 2.92 -2.52 -6.87
C CYS A 50 1.74 -2.56 -7.86
N ALA A 51 0.76 -1.66 -7.74
CA ALA A 51 -0.35 -1.59 -8.69
C ALA A 51 0.12 -1.28 -10.11
N ALA A 52 1.08 -0.36 -10.28
CA ALA A 52 1.68 -0.07 -11.57
C ALA A 52 2.40 -1.29 -12.17
N LEU A 53 3.18 -2.02 -11.35
CA LEU A 53 3.85 -3.25 -11.77
C LEU A 53 2.85 -4.32 -12.20
N MET A 54 1.73 -4.48 -11.49
CA MET A 54 0.65 -5.40 -11.87
C MET A 54 0.00 -5.02 -13.21
N GLY A 55 -0.20 -3.72 -13.46
CA GLY A 55 -0.69 -3.22 -14.75
C GLY A 55 0.25 -3.58 -15.90
N MET A 56 1.55 -3.40 -15.71
CA MET A 56 2.57 -3.79 -16.71
C MET A 56 2.61 -5.31 -16.90
N ALA A 57 2.48 -6.08 -15.82
CA ALA A 57 2.45 -7.54 -15.88
C ALA A 57 1.23 -8.05 -16.65
N SER A 58 0.04 -7.45 -16.45
CA SER A 58 -1.17 -7.82 -17.21
C SER A 58 -1.00 -7.58 -18.72
N ASP A 59 -0.44 -6.43 -19.12
CA ASP A 59 -0.17 -6.16 -20.55
C ASP A 59 0.85 -7.14 -21.13
N LEU A 60 1.96 -7.40 -20.42
CA LEU A 60 2.98 -8.38 -20.82
C LEU A 60 2.44 -9.81 -20.90
N ALA A 61 1.52 -10.20 -20.02
CA ALA A 61 0.91 -11.53 -20.06
C ALA A 61 0.09 -11.74 -21.34
N SER A 62 -0.49 -10.67 -21.88
CA SER A 62 -1.31 -10.71 -23.09
C SER A 62 -0.51 -10.63 -24.40
N ARG A 63 0.65 -9.94 -24.42
CA ARG A 63 1.42 -9.64 -25.64
C ARG A 63 2.86 -10.14 -25.64
N GLY A 64 3.41 -10.47 -24.47
CA GLY A 64 4.81 -10.79 -24.27
C GLY A 64 5.19 -12.21 -24.70
N ASN A 65 6.49 -12.48 -24.60
CA ASN A 65 7.08 -13.79 -24.90
C ASN A 65 6.43 -14.89 -24.06
N VAL A 66 5.84 -15.89 -24.73
CA VAL A 66 5.21 -17.05 -24.09
C VAL A 66 6.17 -17.78 -23.14
N ASN A 67 7.46 -17.84 -23.46
CA ASN A 67 8.45 -18.50 -22.63
C ASN A 67 8.74 -17.75 -21.30
N ALA A 68 8.34 -16.47 -21.19
CA ALA A 68 8.51 -15.66 -19.99
C ALA A 68 7.20 -15.49 -19.19
N VAL A 69 6.11 -16.16 -19.59
CA VAL A 69 4.79 -15.96 -18.97
C VAL A 69 4.77 -16.33 -17.48
N SER A 70 5.57 -17.31 -17.06
CA SER A 70 5.72 -17.70 -15.65
C SER A 70 6.39 -16.60 -14.81
N ASP A 71 7.37 -15.90 -15.39
CA ASP A 71 8.07 -14.79 -14.71
C ASP A 71 7.12 -13.59 -14.54
N VAL A 72 6.34 -13.29 -15.58
CA VAL A 72 5.29 -12.27 -15.54
C VAL A 72 4.25 -12.58 -14.45
N GLY A 73 3.84 -13.84 -14.37
CA GLY A 73 2.92 -14.30 -13.33
C GLY A 73 3.47 -14.18 -11.92
N THR A 74 4.73 -14.59 -11.74
CA THR A 74 5.44 -14.46 -10.47
C THR A 74 5.54 -13.00 -10.06
N ALA A 75 5.90 -12.11 -10.99
CA ALA A 75 5.95 -10.67 -10.74
C ALA A 75 4.59 -10.10 -10.32
N ALA A 76 3.50 -10.49 -10.99
CA ALA A 76 2.14 -10.05 -10.63
C ALA A 76 1.74 -10.51 -9.21
N LEU A 77 2.05 -11.76 -8.84
CA LEU A 77 1.75 -12.29 -7.50
C LEU A 77 2.57 -11.62 -6.40
N LEU A 78 3.87 -11.39 -6.63
CA LEU A 78 4.72 -10.66 -5.69
C LEU A 78 4.27 -9.22 -5.52
N ALA A 79 3.92 -8.55 -6.61
CA ALA A 79 3.37 -7.20 -6.58
C ALA A 79 2.05 -7.14 -5.81
N TYR A 80 1.15 -8.11 -6.04
CA TYR A 80 -0.11 -8.21 -5.30
C TYR A 80 0.14 -8.37 -3.79
N ALA A 81 1.02 -9.28 -3.39
CA ALA A 81 1.37 -9.47 -1.99
C ALA A 81 1.98 -8.20 -1.37
N GLY A 82 2.86 -7.51 -2.10
CA GLY A 82 3.44 -6.22 -1.71
C GLY A 82 2.40 -5.14 -1.50
N LEU A 83 1.44 -5.01 -2.42
CA LEU A 83 0.31 -4.07 -2.31
C LEU A 83 -0.54 -4.37 -1.08
N ARG A 84 -0.91 -5.64 -0.88
CA ARG A 84 -1.72 -6.05 0.29
C ARG A 84 -1.00 -5.76 1.60
N GLY A 85 0.29 -6.06 1.68
CA GLY A 85 1.12 -5.73 2.85
C GLY A 85 1.18 -4.23 3.12
N ALA A 86 1.43 -3.42 2.09
CA ALA A 86 1.48 -1.98 2.21
C ALA A 86 0.13 -1.37 2.65
N VAL A 87 -0.98 -1.86 2.09
CA VAL A 87 -2.34 -1.45 2.48
C VAL A 87 -2.62 -1.74 3.96
N LEU A 88 -2.14 -2.86 4.51
CA LEU A 88 -2.27 -3.16 5.93
C LEU A 88 -1.55 -2.10 6.79
N SER A 89 -0.33 -1.72 6.41
CA SER A 89 0.43 -0.65 7.07
C SER A 89 -0.29 0.69 7.00
N VAL A 90 -0.87 1.05 5.84
CA VAL A 90 -1.72 2.25 5.70
C VAL A 90 -2.85 2.22 6.71
N ARG A 91 -3.61 1.11 6.77
CA ARG A 91 -4.78 0.97 7.66
C ARG A 91 -4.41 1.08 9.14
N VAL A 92 -3.23 0.57 9.55
CA VAL A 92 -2.75 0.68 10.94
C VAL A 92 -2.56 2.14 11.33
N ASN A 93 -1.86 2.92 10.50
CA ASN A 93 -1.59 4.33 10.78
C ASN A 93 -2.84 5.20 10.62
N LEU A 94 -3.74 4.85 9.69
CA LEU A 94 -4.98 5.58 9.43
C LEU A 94 -5.94 5.62 10.62
N LYS A 95 -5.90 4.62 11.52
CA LYS A 95 -6.66 4.61 12.78
C LYS A 95 -6.32 5.79 13.70
N GLY A 96 -5.12 6.36 13.56
CA GLY A 96 -4.64 7.48 14.36
C GLY A 96 -4.76 8.84 13.68
N VAL A 97 -5.35 8.92 12.47
CA VAL A 97 -5.61 10.18 11.76
C VAL A 97 -6.93 10.76 12.24
N LYS A 98 -6.92 12.03 12.66
CA LYS A 98 -8.10 12.73 13.20
C LYS A 98 -8.96 13.42 12.15
N ASP A 99 -8.35 13.87 11.06
CA ASP A 99 -9.08 14.48 9.95
C ASP A 99 -9.87 13.39 9.21
N GLU A 100 -11.17 13.31 9.49
CA GLU A 100 -12.07 12.31 8.88
C GLU A 100 -12.22 12.49 7.36
N ALA A 101 -12.17 13.72 6.85
CA ALA A 101 -12.28 13.96 5.42
C ALA A 101 -11.03 13.45 4.69
N ARG A 102 -9.84 13.72 5.24
CA ARG A 102 -8.59 13.16 4.74
C ARG A 102 -8.53 11.64 4.92
N GLY A 103 -8.99 11.15 6.06
CA GLY A 103 -9.10 9.73 6.37
C GLY A 103 -9.97 8.98 5.35
N ALA A 104 -11.14 9.54 5.02
CA ALA A 104 -12.05 8.99 4.03
C ALA A 104 -11.41 8.91 2.64
N LYS A 105 -10.73 9.98 2.19
CA LYS A 105 -10.02 9.98 0.89
C LYS A 105 -8.96 8.87 0.80
N ILE A 106 -8.21 8.63 1.89
CA ILE A 106 -7.21 7.56 1.94
C ILE A 106 -7.89 6.18 1.91
N ARG A 107 -8.97 5.99 2.69
CA ARG A 107 -9.77 4.74 2.68
C ARG A 107 -10.30 4.43 1.28
N ASP A 108 -10.83 5.43 0.58
CA ASP A 108 -11.35 5.28 -0.78
C ASP A 108 -10.26 4.89 -1.77
N ARG A 109 -9.09 5.54 -1.67
CA ARG A 109 -7.96 5.22 -2.53
C ARG A 109 -7.44 3.81 -2.28
N VAL A 110 -7.31 3.39 -1.02
CA VAL A 110 -6.94 2.02 -0.63
C VAL A 110 -7.92 1.00 -1.20
N ARG A 111 -9.24 1.26 -1.07
CA ARG A 111 -10.27 0.38 -1.64
C ARG A 111 -10.13 0.21 -3.15
N ARG A 112 -9.90 1.31 -3.88
CA ARG A 112 -9.67 1.25 -5.33
C ARG A 112 -8.43 0.44 -5.68
N LEU A 113 -7.31 0.70 -5.01
CA LEU A 113 -6.07 -0.06 -5.23
C LEU A 113 -6.26 -1.57 -4.99
N GLU A 114 -6.98 -1.97 -3.93
CA GLU A 114 -7.26 -3.38 -3.67
C GLU A 114 -8.16 -4.01 -4.74
N MET A 115 -9.20 -3.29 -5.19
CA MET A 115 -10.09 -3.78 -6.25
C MET A 115 -9.34 -3.95 -7.58
N ASP A 116 -8.53 -2.95 -7.96
CA ASP A 116 -7.74 -2.99 -9.19
C ASP A 116 -6.70 -4.11 -9.14
N ALA A 117 -6.03 -4.28 -7.99
CA ALA A 117 -5.07 -5.34 -7.77
C ALA A 117 -5.71 -6.74 -7.87
N GLU A 118 -6.90 -6.93 -7.31
CA GLU A 118 -7.62 -8.21 -7.42
C GLU A 118 -7.92 -8.56 -8.88
N LYS A 119 -8.43 -7.59 -9.64
CA LYS A 119 -8.71 -7.75 -11.07
C LYS A 119 -7.44 -8.08 -11.85
N LEU A 120 -6.36 -7.32 -11.65
CA LEU A 120 -5.09 -7.53 -12.35
C LEU A 120 -4.44 -8.87 -12.00
N ARG A 121 -4.60 -9.34 -10.75
CA ARG A 121 -4.13 -10.67 -10.33
C ARG A 121 -4.86 -11.78 -11.09
N GLU A 122 -6.18 -11.69 -11.17
CA GLU A 122 -7.00 -12.67 -11.89
C GLU A 122 -6.70 -12.68 -13.39
N GLU A 123 -6.54 -11.52 -14.02
CA GLU A 123 -6.13 -11.40 -15.41
C GLU A 123 -4.77 -12.06 -15.67
N ALA A 124 -3.78 -11.79 -14.82
CA ALA A 124 -2.45 -12.38 -14.93
C ALA A 124 -2.48 -13.91 -14.79
N LEU A 125 -3.19 -14.43 -13.79
CA LEU A 125 -3.33 -15.88 -13.59
C LEU A 125 -4.05 -16.56 -14.75
N THR A 126 -5.13 -15.97 -15.23
CA THR A 126 -5.88 -16.47 -16.39
C THR A 126 -4.98 -16.54 -17.63
N ALA A 127 -4.23 -15.48 -17.90
CA ALA A 127 -3.31 -15.43 -19.04
C ALA A 127 -2.20 -16.50 -18.95
N ILE A 128 -1.67 -16.75 -17.75
CA ILE A 128 -0.71 -17.86 -17.53
C ILE A 128 -1.37 -19.19 -17.85
N TYR A 129 -2.54 -19.49 -17.25
CA TYR A 129 -3.19 -20.79 -17.43
C TYR A 129 -3.53 -21.09 -18.88
N LEU A 130 -4.03 -20.09 -19.63
CA LEU A 130 -4.32 -20.25 -21.06
C LEU A 130 -3.05 -20.57 -21.87
N ARG A 131 -1.91 -19.99 -21.49
CA ARG A 131 -0.63 -20.16 -22.20
C ARG A 131 0.16 -21.39 -21.77
N THR A 132 -0.04 -21.88 -20.55
CA THR A 132 0.65 -23.06 -20.02
C THR A 132 -0.13 -24.37 -20.21
N ASN A 133 -1.47 -24.32 -20.20
CA ASN A 133 -2.31 -25.52 -20.32
C ASN A 133 -2.81 -25.76 -21.77
N GLY A 134 -2.55 -24.84 -22.69
CA GLY A 134 -2.89 -24.97 -24.11
C GLY A 134 -1.92 -25.82 -24.93
N ARG A 135 -1.21 -26.79 -24.32
CA ARG A 135 -0.34 -27.74 -25.00
C ARG A 135 -0.93 -29.15 -24.96
#